data_AF-A0A945AFV2-F1
#
_entry.id   AF-A0A945AFV2-F1
#
_cell.length_a   1.000
_cell.length_b   1.000
_cell.length_c   1.000
_cell.angle_alpha   90.00
_cell.angle_beta   90.00
_cell.angle_gamma   90.00
#
_symmetry.space_group_name_H-M   'P 1'
#
loop_
_entity.id
_entity.type
_entity.pdbx_description
1 polymer ?
#
loop_
_entity_poly.entity_id
_entity_poly.type
_entity_poly.pdbx_seq_one_letter_code
_entity_poly.pdbx_strand_id
1 'polypeptide(L)'
;MRKLVFLVWASLSFGQAQAGDLSWYLWQDVEGIDFGGFVTDLRAVKVIASEDGKDKRIVYGDKQGQIHVVRFEKDRFQDEWTSPTLRSAIAEIFIADVNVDDEVEIVAYTELGDIVFYRSSDYKLIWRSTQDDYASIAAMTLENIDD
;
A
#
# COMPACT_ATOMS: atom_id res chain seq x y z
N MET A 1 -2.46 26.12 -14.99
CA MET A 1 -2.53 24.79 -14.33
C MET A 1 -1.40 23.94 -14.87
N ARG A 2 -0.51 23.43 -14.02
CA ARG A 2 0.60 22.57 -14.43
C ARG A 2 0.11 21.12 -14.39
N LYS A 3 0.12 20.44 -15.54
CA LYS A 3 -0.15 19.01 -15.63
C LYS A 3 1.11 18.25 -15.19
N LEU A 4 0.96 17.34 -14.23
CA LEU A 4 2.00 16.38 -13.89
C LEU A 4 1.77 15.12 -14.72
N VAL A 5 2.76 14.70 -15.50
CA VAL A 5 2.72 13.49 -16.33
C VAL A 5 3.74 12.53 -15.74
N PHE A 6 3.31 11.36 -15.32
CA PHE A 6 4.21 10.27 -14.93
C PHE A 6 4.48 9.38 -16.15
N LEU A 7 5.75 9.21 -16.49
CA LEU A 7 6.24 8.25 -17.47
C LEU A 7 6.89 7.11 -16.70
N VAL A 8 6.29 5.91 -16.75
CA VAL A 8 6.90 4.69 -16.23
C VAL A 8 7.46 3.90 -17.41
N TRP A 9 8.77 3.67 -17.40
CA TRP A 9 9.44 2.75 -18.33
C TRP A 9 9.47 1.36 -17.70
N ALA A 10 8.85 0.37 -18.34
CA ALA A 10 9.03 -1.03 -18.00
C ALA A 10 9.90 -1.70 -19.09
N SER A 11 11.06 -2.22 -18.71
CA SER A 11 11.86 -3.10 -19.57
C SER A 11 11.27 -4.50 -19.52
N LEU A 12 10.63 -4.93 -20.61
CA LEU A 12 10.13 -6.29 -20.77
C LEU A 12 11.28 -7.24 -21.10
N SER A 13 11.65 -8.09 -20.15
CA SER A 13 12.35 -9.35 -20.44
C SER A 13 11.33 -10.40 -20.83
N PHE A 14 11.45 -10.93 -22.04
CA PHE A 14 10.55 -11.95 -22.60
C PHE A 14 10.68 -13.27 -21.83
N GLY A 15 9.67 -13.57 -21.02
CA GLY A 15 9.37 -14.89 -20.47
C GLY A 15 7.85 -15.02 -20.40
N GLN A 16 7.30 -16.15 -20.86
CA GLN A 16 5.86 -16.37 -21.01
C GLN A 16 5.13 -16.25 -19.66
N ALA A 17 4.56 -15.07 -19.39
CA ALA A 17 3.61 -14.88 -18.29
C ALA A 17 2.28 -15.54 -18.66
N GLN A 18 1.80 -16.44 -17.80
CA GLN A 18 0.49 -17.08 -17.91
C GLN A 18 -0.61 -16.03 -17.71
N ALA A 19 -1.67 -16.12 -18.51
CA ALA A 19 -2.67 -15.09 -18.74
C ALA A 19 -3.69 -14.86 -17.58
N GLY A 20 -3.22 -14.88 -16.33
CA GLY A 20 -3.99 -14.45 -15.14
C GLY A 20 -3.42 -13.20 -14.44
N ASP A 21 -2.23 -12.75 -14.84
CA ASP A 21 -1.35 -11.99 -13.94
C ASP A 21 -1.24 -10.47 -14.19
N LEU A 22 -2.13 -9.90 -15.01
CA LEU A 22 -1.99 -8.49 -15.44
C LEU A 22 -3.33 -7.74 -15.52
N SER A 23 -4.14 -7.81 -14.47
CA SER A 23 -5.40 -7.04 -14.34
C SER A 23 -5.20 -5.52 -14.18
N TRP A 24 -3.95 -5.06 -13.98
CA TRP A 24 -3.65 -3.63 -13.86
C TRP A 24 -3.78 -2.86 -15.18
N TYR A 25 -3.85 -3.55 -16.33
CA TYR A 25 -4.11 -2.94 -17.64
C TYR A 25 -5.56 -2.45 -17.82
N LEU A 26 -6.51 -2.85 -16.97
CA LEU A 26 -7.91 -2.40 -17.05
C LEU A 26 -8.14 -0.98 -16.52
N TRP A 27 -7.11 -0.29 -16.05
CA TRP A 27 -7.18 1.10 -15.58
C TRP A 27 -6.84 2.13 -16.66
N GLN A 28 -6.66 1.70 -17.93
CA GLN A 28 -6.37 2.60 -19.05
C GLN A 28 -7.57 3.44 -19.50
N ASP A 29 -8.80 3.04 -19.14
CA ASP A 29 -10.03 3.74 -19.54
C ASP A 29 -10.55 4.75 -18.51
N VAL A 30 -9.78 5.01 -17.44
CA VAL A 30 -10.13 6.05 -16.46
C VAL A 30 -9.37 7.32 -16.82
N GLU A 31 -10.07 8.38 -17.25
CA GLU A 31 -9.46 9.67 -17.64
C GLU A 31 -8.61 10.31 -16.51
N GLY A 32 -8.81 9.87 -15.27
CA GLY A 32 -7.96 10.18 -14.13
C GLY A 32 -8.49 9.55 -12.84
N ILE A 33 -7.59 9.22 -11.92
CA ILE A 33 -7.93 8.95 -10.52
C ILE A 33 -7.72 10.27 -9.77
N ASP A 34 -8.80 10.85 -9.24
CA ASP A 34 -8.74 12.08 -8.46
C ASP A 34 -8.82 11.76 -6.96
N PHE A 35 -7.86 12.26 -6.20
CA PHE A 35 -7.84 12.19 -4.74
C PHE A 35 -8.32 13.53 -4.19
N GLY A 36 -9.55 13.57 -3.67
CA GLY A 36 -10.13 14.78 -3.10
C GLY A 36 -9.79 14.95 -1.62
N GLY A 37 -9.39 16.17 -1.22
CA GLY A 37 -9.31 16.59 0.19
C GLY A 37 -8.04 16.18 0.92
N PHE A 38 -7.19 17.17 1.25
CA PHE A 38 -6.13 17.15 2.25
C PHE A 38 -5.30 15.85 2.42
N VAL A 39 -4.78 15.27 1.34
CA VAL A 39 -3.66 14.31 1.49
C VAL A 39 -2.40 15.12 1.78
N THR A 40 -2.01 15.22 3.06
CA THR A 40 -0.76 15.86 3.46
C THR A 40 0.42 14.99 3.04
N ASP A 41 0.97 15.27 1.86
CA ASP A 41 2.17 14.63 1.30
C ASP A 41 2.11 13.09 1.30
N LEU A 42 1.40 12.56 0.31
CA LEU A 42 1.36 11.13 -0.03
C LEU A 42 2.79 10.63 -0.34
N ARG A 43 3.24 9.61 0.40
CA ARG A 43 4.62 9.08 0.27
C ARG A 43 4.68 7.69 -0.35
N ALA A 44 3.97 6.76 0.25
CA ALA A 44 3.90 5.38 -0.20
C ALA A 44 2.47 5.05 -0.61
N VAL A 45 2.29 4.30 -1.69
CA VAL A 45 0.96 3.86 -2.16
C VAL A 45 1.03 2.40 -2.57
N LYS A 46 -0.01 1.65 -2.21
CA LYS A 46 -0.30 0.30 -2.66
C LYS A 46 -1.80 0.14 -2.93
N VAL A 47 -2.14 -0.89 -3.69
CA VAL A 47 -3.52 -1.24 -4.01
C VAL A 47 -3.80 -2.63 -3.47
N ILE A 48 -4.95 -2.80 -2.82
CA ILE A 48 -5.53 -4.11 -2.57
C ILE A 48 -6.67 -4.27 -3.55
N ALA A 49 -6.59 -5.28 -4.41
CA ALA A 49 -7.64 -5.63 -5.35
C ALA A 49 -7.90 -7.13 -5.26
N SER A 50 -9.11 -7.53 -4.87
CA SER A 50 -9.49 -8.95 -4.89
C SER A 50 -9.56 -9.47 -6.33
N GLU A 51 -9.33 -10.77 -6.53
CA GLU A 51 -9.42 -11.40 -7.85
C GLU A 51 -10.79 -11.22 -8.51
N ASP A 52 -11.85 -11.21 -7.70
CA ASP A 52 -13.23 -10.98 -8.17
C ASP A 52 -13.54 -9.50 -8.46
N GLY A 53 -12.58 -8.60 -8.21
CA GLY A 53 -12.67 -7.16 -8.44
C GLY A 53 -13.67 -6.43 -7.56
N LYS A 54 -14.25 -7.07 -6.55
CA LYS A 54 -15.25 -6.45 -5.66
C LYS A 54 -14.62 -5.65 -4.52
N ASP A 55 -13.45 -6.07 -4.05
CA ASP A 55 -12.66 -5.31 -3.10
C ASP A 55 -11.60 -4.53 -3.86
N LYS A 56 -11.65 -3.20 -3.76
CA LYS A 56 -10.69 -2.28 -4.38
C LYS A 56 -10.38 -1.20 -3.37
N ARG A 57 -9.17 -1.24 -2.83
CA ARG A 57 -8.69 -0.30 -1.82
C ARG A 57 -7.36 0.30 -2.24
N ILE A 58 -7.17 1.58 -1.93
CA ILE A 58 -5.87 2.23 -2.01
C ILE A 58 -5.39 2.40 -0.58
N VAL A 59 -4.18 1.93 -0.33
CA VAL A 59 -3.48 2.08 0.94
C VAL A 59 -2.34 3.05 0.74
N TYR A 60 -2.26 4.10 1.54
CA TYR A 60 -1.18 5.07 1.41
C TYR A 60 -0.67 5.59 2.75
N GLY A 61 0.58 5.99 2.77
CA GLY A 61 1.25 6.57 3.93
C GLY A 61 1.46 8.06 3.77
N ASP A 62 1.47 8.78 4.90
CA ASP A 62 1.71 10.22 4.93
C ASP A 62 2.95 10.64 5.72
N LYS A 63 3.26 11.93 5.69
CA LYS A 63 4.39 12.51 6.44
C LYS A 63 4.19 12.56 7.95
N GLN A 64 2.95 12.44 8.42
CA GLN A 64 2.64 12.40 9.84
C GLN A 64 2.85 11.02 10.43
N GLY A 65 3.08 9.99 9.61
CA GLY A 65 3.24 8.62 10.07
C GLY A 65 1.92 7.89 10.21
N GLN A 66 0.90 8.29 9.45
CA GLN A 66 -0.37 7.59 9.38
C GLN A 66 -0.47 6.79 8.09
N ILE A 67 -1.09 5.63 8.19
CA ILE A 67 -1.52 4.81 7.07
C ILE A 67 -3.01 5.05 6.87
N HIS A 68 -3.40 5.32 5.64
CA HIS A 68 -4.78 5.55 5.23
C HIS A 68 -5.21 4.46 4.28
N VAL A 69 -6.45 4.02 4.43
CA VAL A 69 -7.11 3.08 3.55
C VAL A 69 -8.38 3.74 3.03
N VAL A 70 -8.48 3.84 1.70
CA VAL A 70 -9.68 4.32 1.01
C VAL A 70 -10.24 3.22 0.13
N ARG A 71 -11.55 3.02 0.17
CA ARG A 71 -12.25 1.95 -0.55
C ARG A 71 -13.07 2.50 -1.69
N PHE A 72 -13.07 1.81 -2.82
CA PHE A 72 -13.98 2.09 -3.91
C PHE A 72 -15.37 1.52 -3.58
N GLU A 73 -16.32 2.41 -3.31
CA GLU A 73 -17.71 2.06 -3.07
C GLU A 73 -18.62 3.10 -3.74
N LYS A 74 -19.72 2.65 -4.36
CA LYS A 74 -20.71 3.52 -4.99
C LYS A 74 -20.07 4.49 -6.00
N ASP A 75 -19.22 3.93 -6.87
CA ASP A 75 -18.53 4.65 -7.95
C ASP A 75 -17.54 5.74 -7.51
N ARG A 76 -17.05 5.68 -6.27
CA ARG A 76 -16.05 6.63 -5.75
C ARG A 76 -15.18 6.02 -4.65
N PHE A 77 -13.97 6.56 -4.48
CA PHE A 77 -13.16 6.28 -3.30
C PHE A 77 -13.69 7.05 -2.08
N GLN A 78 -13.74 6.37 -0.94
CA GLN A 78 -14.19 6.89 0.35
C GLN A 78 -13.24 6.41 1.45
N ASP A 79 -13.03 7.24 2.47
CA ASP A 79 -12.22 6.88 3.63
C ASP A 79 -12.82 5.67 4.34
N GLU A 80 -12.01 4.63 4.51
CA GLU A 80 -12.39 3.41 5.20
C GLU A 80 -11.71 3.34 6.58
N TRP A 81 -10.42 3.64 6.63
CA TRP A 81 -9.66 3.55 7.87
C TRP A 81 -8.40 4.42 7.86
N THR A 82 -7.99 4.88 9.06
CA THR A 82 -6.73 5.56 9.31
C THR A 82 -6.06 4.95 10.54
N SER A 83 -4.76 4.65 10.43
CA SER A 83 -3.99 4.10 11.54
C SER A 83 -3.77 5.13 12.66
N PRO A 84 -3.49 4.67 13.89
CA PRO A 84 -2.79 5.49 14.87
C PRO A 84 -1.49 6.05 14.27
N THR A 85 -1.11 7.25 14.72
CA THR A 85 0.13 7.91 14.31
C THR A 85 1.36 7.15 14.78
N LEU A 86 2.28 6.88 13.85
CA LEU A 86 3.61 6.34 14.12
C LEU A 86 4.62 7.46 14.39
N ARG A 87 5.84 7.11 14.79
CA ARG A 87 6.87 8.07 15.22
C ARG A 87 7.26 9.11 14.18
N SER A 88 7.13 8.79 12.90
CA SER A 88 7.58 9.64 11.79
C SER A 88 6.90 9.26 10.49
N ALA A 89 7.18 10.01 9.42
CA ALA A 89 6.67 9.78 8.08
C ALA A 89 6.76 8.30 7.66
N ILE A 90 5.70 7.81 7.00
CA ILE A 90 5.71 6.50 6.36
C ILE A 90 6.75 6.53 5.23
N ALA A 91 7.69 5.60 5.28
CA ALA A 91 8.72 5.44 4.27
C ALA A 91 8.24 4.56 3.12
N GLU A 92 7.62 3.41 3.43
CA GLU A 92 7.06 2.48 2.44
C GLU A 92 5.95 1.60 3.05
N ILE A 93 5.10 1.05 2.19
CA ILE A 93 4.03 0.11 2.49
C ILE A 93 4.15 -1.12 1.58
N PHE A 94 3.93 -2.31 2.14
CA PHE A 94 3.79 -3.58 1.44
C PHE A 94 2.41 -4.17 1.74
N ILE A 95 1.89 -4.92 0.76
CA ILE A 95 0.66 -5.72 0.90
C ILE A 95 1.06 -7.15 0.64
N ALA A 96 0.98 -7.99 1.65
CA ALA A 96 1.41 -9.39 1.57
C ALA A 96 0.86 -10.18 2.75
N ASP A 97 0.61 -11.47 2.53
CA ASP A 97 0.41 -12.45 3.60
C ASP A 97 1.78 -12.73 4.24
N VAL A 98 1.98 -12.23 5.47
CA VAL A 98 3.26 -12.38 6.19
C VAL A 98 3.26 -13.51 7.22
N ASN A 99 2.11 -14.12 7.49
CA ASN A 99 1.94 -15.11 8.55
C ASN A 99 1.40 -16.47 8.03
N VAL A 100 1.20 -16.59 6.72
CA VAL A 100 0.72 -17.77 5.99
C VAL A 100 -0.67 -18.20 6.46
N ASP A 101 -1.58 -17.24 6.60
CA ASP A 101 -2.98 -17.46 7.00
C ASP A 101 -4.02 -17.24 5.88
N ASP A 102 -3.56 -17.09 4.63
CA ASP A 102 -4.35 -16.76 3.43
C ASP A 102 -5.02 -15.37 3.51
N GLU A 103 -4.64 -14.54 4.48
CA GLU A 103 -5.05 -13.15 4.59
C GLU A 103 -3.86 -12.22 4.34
N VAL A 104 -4.07 -11.15 3.56
CA VAL A 104 -2.99 -10.17 3.34
C VAL A 104 -2.93 -9.16 4.48
N GLU A 105 -1.72 -8.80 4.87
CA GLU A 105 -1.43 -7.69 5.78
C GLU A 105 -1.03 -6.42 5.04
N ILE A 106 -1.32 -5.30 5.69
CA ILE A 106 -0.67 -4.01 5.44
C ILE A 106 0.56 -3.94 6.33
N VAL A 107 1.72 -4.02 5.70
CA VAL A 107 3.02 -3.87 6.36
C VAL A 107 3.56 -2.49 6.05
N ALA A 108 3.94 -1.73 7.07
CA ALA A 108 4.54 -0.41 6.86
C ALA A 108 5.74 -0.19 7.77
N TYR A 109 6.65 0.67 7.32
CA TYR A 109 7.69 1.20 8.18
C TYR A 109 7.87 2.71 8.00
N THR A 110 8.43 3.33 9.03
CA THR A 110 8.67 4.78 9.06
C THR A 110 10.15 5.13 8.93
N GLU A 111 10.45 6.38 8.58
CA GLU A 111 11.84 6.89 8.48
C GLU A 111 12.63 6.70 9.79
N LEU A 112 11.98 6.84 10.96
CA LEU A 112 12.56 6.63 12.29
C LEU A 112 12.31 5.23 12.87
N GLY A 113 12.03 4.24 12.02
CA GLY A 113 12.21 2.83 12.38
C GLY A 113 11.05 2.11 13.08
N ASP A 114 9.87 2.72 13.20
CA ASP A 114 8.66 1.93 13.52
C ASP A 114 8.34 0.97 12.38
N ILE A 115 8.05 -0.30 12.68
CA ILE A 115 7.50 -1.30 11.77
C ILE A 115 6.16 -1.79 12.33
N VAL A 116 5.13 -1.88 11.49
CA VAL A 116 3.78 -2.31 11.89
C VAL A 116 3.14 -3.22 10.86
N PHE A 117 2.43 -4.24 11.33
CA PHE A 117 1.63 -5.15 10.51
C PHE A 117 0.16 -5.05 10.95
N TYR A 118 -0.71 -4.67 10.03
CA TYR A 118 -2.15 -4.64 10.23
C TYR A 118 -2.81 -5.68 9.34
N ARG A 119 -3.73 -6.45 9.90
CA ARG A 119 -4.62 -7.30 9.13
C ARG A 119 -5.44 -6.45 8.16
N SER A 120 -5.54 -6.84 6.89
CA SER A 120 -6.29 -6.01 5.94
C SER A 120 -7.81 -6.12 6.06
N SER A 121 -8.40 -7.21 6.55
CA SER A 121 -9.88 -7.32 6.61
C SER A 121 -10.52 -6.46 7.70
N ASP A 122 -9.86 -6.29 8.85
CA ASP A 122 -10.42 -5.63 10.03
C ASP A 122 -9.51 -4.53 10.62
N TYR A 123 -8.36 -4.28 9.99
CA TYR A 123 -7.34 -3.30 10.41
C TYR A 123 -6.80 -3.53 11.83
N LYS A 124 -6.91 -4.75 12.35
CA LYS A 124 -6.35 -5.12 13.64
C LYS A 124 -4.82 -5.15 13.56
N LEU A 125 -4.17 -4.51 14.53
CA LEU A 125 -2.72 -4.63 14.69
C LEU A 125 -2.36 -6.08 15.05
N ILE A 126 -1.55 -6.71 14.21
CA ILE A 126 -1.02 -8.05 14.44
C ILE A 126 0.31 -7.96 15.19
N TRP A 127 1.19 -7.07 14.73
CA TRP A 127 2.53 -6.92 15.28
C TRP A 127 3.04 -5.48 15.11
N ARG A 128 3.91 -5.06 16.03
CA ARG A 128 4.63 -3.79 15.97
C ARG A 128 6.02 -3.96 16.60
N SER A 129 7.03 -3.30 16.04
CA SER A 129 8.37 -3.20 16.63
C SER A 129 8.33 -2.56 18.01
N THR A 130 9.23 -2.95 18.91
CA THR A 130 9.35 -2.24 20.18
C THR A 130 9.90 -0.83 19.96
N GLN A 131 9.47 0.09 20.81
CA GLN A 131 9.90 1.48 20.72
C GLN A 131 11.42 1.53 20.94
N ASP A 132 12.15 2.04 19.95
CA ASP A 132 13.63 2.17 19.90
C ASP A 132 14.42 0.96 19.36
N ASP A 133 13.77 -0.01 18.73
CA ASP A 133 14.50 -1.10 18.04
C ASP A 133 15.42 -0.56 16.94
N TYR A 134 14.99 0.52 16.27
CA TYR A 134 15.68 1.08 15.13
C TYR A 134 15.71 2.61 15.21
N ALA A 135 16.89 3.20 14.97
CA ALA A 135 17.04 4.66 14.87
C ALA A 135 16.51 5.19 13.52
N SER A 136 16.70 4.42 12.45
CA SER A 136 16.19 4.68 11.11
C SER A 136 16.20 3.41 10.27
N ILE A 137 15.33 3.33 9.26
CA ILE A 137 15.35 2.26 8.25
C ILE A 137 15.58 2.90 6.88
N ALA A 138 16.66 2.51 6.20
CA ALA A 138 17.00 3.04 4.88
C ALA A 138 16.24 2.35 3.75
N ALA A 139 15.96 1.06 3.91
CA ALA A 139 15.20 0.23 2.98
C ALA A 139 14.70 -1.03 3.72
N MET A 140 13.63 -1.62 3.22
CA MET A 140 13.10 -2.92 3.65
C MET A 140 12.64 -3.69 2.41
N THR A 141 12.79 -5.01 2.44
CA THR A 141 12.18 -5.92 1.46
C THR A 141 11.40 -6.97 2.22
N LEU A 142 10.41 -7.55 1.57
CA LEU A 142 9.60 -8.64 2.11
C LEU A 142 9.71 -9.83 1.15
N GLU A 143 10.17 -10.96 1.67
CA GLU A 143 10.43 -12.18 0.90
C GLU A 143 10.07 -13.40 1.75
N ASN A 144 9.54 -14.45 1.11
CA ASN A 144 9.45 -15.77 1.73
C ASN A 144 10.82 -16.47 1.61
N ILE A 145 11.34 -17.02 2.71
CA ILE A 145 12.64 -17.69 2.77
C ILE A 145 12.54 -19.21 2.95
N ASP A 146 11.33 -19.71 3.17
CA ASP A 146 11.06 -21.14 3.37
C ASP A 146 10.46 -21.71 2.08
N ASP A 147 11.33 -22.26 1.22
CA ASP A 147 11.00 -23.09 0.05
C ASP A 147 11.05 -24.60 0.38
#